data_AF-A0A0R0CVD9-F1
#
_entry.id   AF-A0A0R0CVD9-F1
#
_cell.length_a   1.000
_cell.length_b   1.000
_cell.length_c   1.000
_cell.angle_alpha   90.00
_cell.angle_beta   90.00
_cell.angle_gamma   90.00
#
_symmetry.space_group_name_H-M   'P 1'
#
loop_
_entity.id
_entity.type
_entity.pdbx_description
1 polymer ?
#
loop_
_entity_poly.entity_id
_entity_poly.type
_entity_poly.pdbx_seq_one_letter_code
_entity_poly.pdbx_strand_id
1 'polypeptide(L)'
;MKRLLQARCKTIRGASMQILSQLGLMFRATVLNQLAAKVRLASSHYSPSRFSAALTGIDNREQQLADRFSQGRLSVGQLYHQARRLADQDVLLNTRLGPESDCDGAVARQPVATASAFRSVLVRAYCAAADSKKQELGALLAPAMVRTRARCMLADAVWKGHITGSTELLAQVRRQAHLEAVDAACPLDQMDQVERRAARDILSFIASQQPDGPVEAWQPVRTLLQDLSTGLPLATSAPDPALQIPPSWLRLANGVWGAPWPWPTYEHFRAEVAAAVEDVVDPSVRGLAQGDQRCQRTFELLEYIRQRVPRTSGPFDHPSRPLWENQSDRLEREVAAELVTRRAEGVALHRNDSSDA
;
A
#
# COMPACT_ATOMS: atom_id res chain seq x y z
N MET A 1 -30.49 6.57 -40.51
CA MET A 1 -31.23 7.63 -39.76
C MET A 1 -31.90 7.16 -38.47
N LYS A 2 -32.66 6.04 -38.44
CA LYS A 2 -33.31 5.52 -37.20
C LYS A 2 -32.34 5.17 -36.04
N ARG A 3 -31.12 4.68 -36.32
CA ARG A 3 -30.10 4.35 -35.29
C ARG A 3 -29.49 5.59 -34.59
N LEU A 4 -29.43 6.74 -35.26
CA LEU A 4 -28.91 8.00 -34.69
C LEU A 4 -29.92 8.67 -33.74
N LEU A 5 -31.22 8.54 -34.01
CA LEU A 5 -32.27 9.02 -33.11
C LEU A 5 -32.41 8.14 -31.85
N GLN A 6 -32.19 6.83 -31.98
CA GLN A 6 -32.25 5.91 -30.85
C GLN A 6 -31.05 6.05 -29.89
N ALA A 7 -29.86 6.37 -30.42
CA ALA A 7 -28.70 6.73 -29.61
C ALA A 7 -28.91 8.06 -28.87
N ARG A 8 -29.39 9.12 -29.54
CA ARG A 8 -29.67 10.42 -28.90
C ARG A 8 -30.77 10.34 -27.83
N CYS A 9 -31.84 9.56 -28.04
CA CYS A 9 -32.86 9.36 -27.01
C CYS A 9 -32.35 8.59 -25.77
N LYS A 10 -31.37 7.69 -25.93
CA LYS A 10 -30.77 6.93 -24.81
C LYS A 10 -29.84 7.83 -23.98
N THR A 11 -29.06 8.69 -24.64
CA THR A 11 -28.18 9.68 -23.97
C THR A 11 -28.96 10.77 -23.24
N ILE A 12 -30.06 11.26 -23.83
CA ILE A 12 -30.91 12.28 -23.20
C ILE A 12 -31.64 11.72 -21.97
N ARG A 13 -32.21 10.50 -22.03
CA ARG A 13 -32.85 9.88 -20.85
C ARG A 13 -31.87 9.60 -19.71
N GLY A 14 -30.63 9.22 -20.02
CA GLY A 14 -29.57 9.04 -19.01
C GLY A 14 -29.22 10.34 -18.29
N ALA A 15 -29.05 11.44 -19.04
CA ALA A 15 -28.78 12.76 -18.47
C ALA A 15 -29.96 13.30 -17.63
N SER A 16 -31.21 13.10 -18.07
CA SER A 16 -32.41 13.53 -17.32
C SER A 16 -32.57 12.80 -15.97
N MET A 17 -32.31 11.49 -15.91
CA MET A 17 -32.33 10.73 -14.65
C MET A 17 -31.18 11.13 -13.71
N GLN A 18 -30.01 11.45 -14.26
CA GLN A 18 -28.86 11.93 -13.48
C GLN A 18 -29.15 13.29 -12.83
N ILE A 19 -29.81 14.22 -13.54
CA ILE A 19 -30.17 15.53 -12.99
C ILE A 19 -31.23 15.40 -11.88
N LEU A 20 -32.27 14.59 -12.09
CA LEU A 20 -33.33 14.38 -11.08
C LEU A 20 -32.82 13.67 -9.81
N SER A 21 -31.94 12.69 -9.97
CA SER A 21 -31.31 12.00 -8.83
C SER A 21 -30.35 12.92 -8.06
N GLN A 22 -29.60 13.79 -8.75
CA GLN A 22 -28.76 14.81 -8.12
C GLN A 22 -29.58 15.88 -7.37
N LEU A 23 -30.68 16.37 -7.95
CA LEU A 23 -31.57 17.33 -7.29
C LEU A 23 -32.20 16.73 -6.02
N GLY A 24 -32.63 15.46 -6.07
CA GLY A 24 -33.14 14.74 -4.90
C GLY A 24 -32.07 14.55 -3.81
N LEU A 25 -30.83 14.27 -4.20
CA LEU A 25 -29.70 14.19 -3.26
C LEU A 25 -29.36 15.56 -2.67
N MET A 26 -29.35 16.63 -3.46
CA MET A 26 -29.12 17.99 -2.97
C MET A 26 -30.21 18.43 -2.00
N PHE A 27 -31.48 18.13 -2.28
CA PHE A 27 -32.58 18.38 -1.34
C PHE A 27 -32.36 17.62 -0.02
N ARG A 28 -32.04 16.33 -0.08
CA ARG A 28 -31.78 15.53 1.13
C ARG A 28 -30.56 16.01 1.92
N ALA A 29 -29.50 16.44 1.23
CA ALA A 29 -28.26 16.91 1.84
C ALA A 29 -28.43 18.29 2.49
N THR A 30 -29.17 19.20 1.85
CA THR A 30 -29.28 20.60 2.26
C THR A 30 -30.53 20.86 3.11
N VAL A 31 -31.69 20.33 2.72
CA VAL A 31 -32.98 20.58 3.39
C VAL A 31 -33.22 19.57 4.52
N LEU A 32 -32.95 18.29 4.29
CA LEU A 32 -33.14 17.24 5.30
C LEU A 32 -31.88 16.93 6.11
N ASN A 33 -30.77 17.63 5.84
CA ASN A 33 -29.48 17.50 6.52
C ASN A 33 -28.98 16.04 6.62
N GLN A 34 -29.29 15.19 5.63
CA GLN A 34 -28.95 13.77 5.66
C GLN A 34 -27.48 13.55 5.32
N LEU A 35 -26.71 13.03 6.29
CA LEU A 35 -25.27 12.74 6.13
C LEU A 35 -24.98 11.82 4.93
N ALA A 36 -25.76 10.76 4.77
CA ALA A 36 -25.60 9.83 3.64
C ALA A 36 -25.75 10.52 2.28
N ALA A 37 -26.63 11.53 2.17
CA ALA A 37 -26.80 12.29 0.94
C ALA A 37 -25.63 13.27 0.71
N LYS A 38 -25.11 13.90 1.77
CA LYS A 38 -23.91 14.76 1.68
C LYS A 38 -22.69 13.98 1.20
N VAL A 39 -22.47 12.80 1.80
CA VAL A 39 -21.38 11.90 1.42
C VAL A 39 -21.51 11.46 -0.03
N ARG A 40 -22.70 11.01 -0.45
CA ARG A 40 -22.96 10.61 -1.84
C ARG A 40 -22.71 11.74 -2.85
N LEU A 41 -23.14 12.96 -2.53
CA LEU A 41 -22.87 14.12 -3.40
C LEU A 41 -21.38 14.44 -3.49
N ALA A 42 -20.66 14.35 -2.38
CA ALA A 42 -19.22 14.61 -2.33
C ALA A 42 -18.40 13.52 -3.05
N SER A 43 -18.80 12.25 -2.94
CA SER A 43 -18.12 11.12 -3.58
C SER A 43 -18.32 11.10 -5.10
N SER A 44 -19.49 11.52 -5.59
CA SER A 44 -19.79 11.57 -7.03
C SER A 44 -19.29 12.83 -7.73
N HIS A 45 -19.23 13.96 -7.03
CA HIS A 45 -18.79 15.25 -7.58
C HIS A 45 -17.88 15.96 -6.58
N TYR A 46 -16.58 15.72 -6.70
CA TYR A 46 -15.60 16.29 -5.79
C TYR A 46 -15.66 17.82 -5.83
N SER A 47 -15.93 18.41 -4.68
CA SER A 47 -15.80 19.83 -4.40
C SER A 47 -15.22 19.95 -2.99
N PRO A 48 -14.15 20.74 -2.78
CA PRO A 48 -13.52 20.85 -1.47
C PRO A 48 -14.50 21.22 -0.35
N SER A 49 -15.47 22.10 -0.61
CA SER A 49 -16.48 22.50 0.37
C SER A 49 -17.47 21.38 0.71
N ARG A 50 -17.92 20.61 -0.30
CA ARG A 50 -18.82 19.47 -0.09
C ARG A 50 -18.12 18.33 0.64
N PHE A 51 -16.87 18.07 0.28
CA PHE A 51 -16.03 17.07 0.93
C PHE A 51 -15.80 17.42 2.41
N SER A 52 -15.36 18.65 2.68
CA SER A 52 -15.19 19.13 4.06
C SER A 52 -16.49 19.08 4.87
N ALA A 53 -17.62 19.52 4.31
CA ALA A 53 -18.91 19.45 4.99
C ALA A 53 -19.38 18.01 5.26
N ALA A 54 -19.08 17.07 4.36
CA ALA A 54 -19.36 15.65 4.57
C ALA A 54 -18.46 15.07 5.67
N LEU A 55 -17.16 15.38 5.65
CA LEU A 55 -16.20 14.95 6.66
C LEU A 55 -16.57 15.46 8.06
N THR A 56 -16.83 16.75 8.20
CA THR A 56 -17.32 17.34 9.47
C THR A 56 -18.65 16.70 9.91
N GLY A 57 -19.51 16.34 8.96
CA GLY A 57 -20.74 15.62 9.24
C GLY A 57 -20.51 14.22 9.82
N ILE A 58 -19.50 13.49 9.31
CA ILE A 58 -19.09 12.19 9.84
C ILE A 58 -18.52 12.36 11.25
N ASP A 59 -17.56 13.28 11.45
CA ASP A 59 -16.96 13.53 12.77
C ASP A 59 -17.99 13.88 13.84
N ASN A 60 -18.92 14.79 13.53
CA ASN A 60 -20.01 15.15 14.44
C ASN A 60 -20.89 13.94 14.77
N ARG A 61 -21.13 13.06 13.81
CA ARG A 61 -21.99 11.89 14.02
C ARG A 61 -21.30 10.80 14.82
N GLU A 62 -19.99 10.64 14.65
CA GLU A 62 -19.17 9.78 15.50
C GLU A 62 -19.12 10.29 16.94
N GLN A 63 -18.94 11.59 17.16
CA GLN A 63 -18.98 12.18 18.50
C GLN A 63 -20.35 11.97 19.16
N GLN A 64 -21.45 12.27 18.46
CA GLN A 64 -22.80 12.02 18.97
C GLN A 64 -23.08 10.53 19.24
N LEU A 65 -22.44 9.63 18.49
CA LEU A 65 -22.56 8.19 18.71
C LEU A 65 -21.81 7.78 19.98
N ALA A 66 -20.59 8.29 20.15
CA ALA A 66 -19.76 8.10 21.34
C ALA A 66 -20.46 8.63 22.61
N ASP A 67 -21.01 9.85 22.56
CA ASP A 67 -21.72 10.48 23.68
C ASP A 67 -22.99 9.71 24.08
N ARG A 68 -23.78 9.26 23.09
CA ARG A 68 -24.99 8.46 23.38
C ARG A 68 -24.64 7.11 23.98
N PHE A 69 -23.54 6.50 23.55
CA PHE A 69 -23.07 5.25 24.14
C PHE A 69 -22.53 5.45 25.56
N SER A 70 -21.72 6.49 25.80
CA SER A 70 -21.17 6.80 27.12
C SER A 70 -22.26 7.12 28.15
N GLN A 71 -23.35 7.75 27.72
CA GLN A 71 -24.55 8.01 28.52
C GLN A 71 -25.46 6.78 28.71
N GLY A 72 -25.09 5.61 28.19
CA GLY A 72 -25.89 4.38 28.28
C GLY A 72 -27.19 4.41 27.46
N ARG A 73 -27.36 5.37 26.56
CA ARG A 73 -28.55 5.52 25.70
C ARG A 73 -28.50 4.61 24.46
N LEU A 74 -27.41 3.89 24.27
CA LEU A 74 -27.21 2.93 23.18
C LEU A 74 -26.65 1.62 23.71
N SER A 75 -27.17 0.50 23.21
CA SER A 75 -26.57 -0.81 23.44
C SER A 75 -25.34 -1.03 22.55
N VAL A 76 -24.48 -1.98 22.93
CA VAL A 76 -23.30 -2.36 22.13
C VAL A 76 -23.69 -2.81 20.71
N GLY A 77 -24.77 -3.58 20.57
CA GLY A 77 -25.27 -3.98 19.26
C GLY A 77 -25.72 -2.79 18.40
N GLN A 78 -26.41 -1.81 18.99
CA GLN A 78 -26.81 -0.59 18.27
C GLN A 78 -25.60 0.27 17.88
N LEU A 79 -24.61 0.39 18.78
CA LEU A 79 -23.34 1.05 18.49
C LEU A 79 -22.64 0.37 17.30
N TYR A 80 -22.55 -0.95 17.32
CA TYR A 80 -21.94 -1.75 16.25
C TYR A 80 -22.59 -1.46 14.89
N HIS A 81 -23.93 -1.52 14.80
CA HIS A 81 -24.63 -1.27 13.54
C HIS A 81 -24.46 0.18 13.07
N GLN A 82 -24.51 1.16 13.97
CA GLN A 82 -24.34 2.57 13.61
C GLN A 82 -22.91 2.89 13.20
N ALA A 83 -21.91 2.34 13.91
CA ALA A 83 -20.50 2.47 13.58
C ALA A 83 -20.17 1.82 12.23
N ARG A 84 -20.78 0.68 11.89
CA ARG A 84 -20.66 0.07 10.57
C ARG A 84 -21.10 1.03 9.46
N ARG A 85 -22.27 1.65 9.63
CA ARG A 85 -22.81 2.59 8.63
C ARG A 85 -21.97 3.86 8.49
N LEU A 86 -21.36 4.34 9.57
CA LEU A 86 -20.44 5.49 9.52
C LEU A 86 -19.13 5.11 8.82
N ALA A 87 -18.57 3.95 9.10
CA ALA A 87 -17.40 3.44 8.40
C ALA A 87 -17.64 3.27 6.90
N ASP A 88 -18.81 2.76 6.51
CA ASP A 88 -19.19 2.64 5.10
C ASP A 88 -19.26 4.03 4.43
N GLN A 89 -19.74 5.05 5.14
CA GLN A 89 -19.82 6.44 4.65
C GLN A 89 -18.44 7.09 4.54
N ASP A 90 -17.55 6.86 5.50
CA ASP A 90 -16.18 7.36 5.46
C ASP A 90 -15.40 6.75 4.29
N VAL A 91 -15.48 5.43 4.10
CA VAL A 91 -14.87 4.76 2.96
C VAL A 91 -15.47 5.25 1.64
N LEU A 92 -16.79 5.41 1.57
CA LEU A 92 -17.45 5.93 0.37
C LEU A 92 -16.99 7.36 0.04
N LEU A 93 -16.86 8.23 1.04
CA LEU A 93 -16.40 9.61 0.86
C LEU A 93 -14.98 9.66 0.29
N ASN A 94 -14.10 8.80 0.79
CA ASN A 94 -12.70 8.72 0.37
C ASN A 94 -12.50 7.92 -0.93
N THR A 95 -13.54 7.23 -1.41
CA THR A 95 -13.52 6.56 -2.70
C THR A 95 -13.90 7.55 -3.78
N ARG A 96 -12.96 7.87 -4.68
CA ARG A 96 -13.26 8.69 -5.86
C ARG A 96 -14.14 7.88 -6.81
N LEU A 97 -15.44 8.19 -6.88
CA LEU A 97 -16.39 7.48 -7.73
C LEU A 97 -16.66 8.24 -9.01
N GLY A 98 -16.75 7.49 -10.12
CA GLY A 98 -17.35 8.01 -11.34
C GLY A 98 -18.85 8.27 -11.15
N PRO A 99 -19.46 9.13 -11.98
CA PRO A 99 -20.88 9.48 -11.87
C PRO A 99 -21.85 8.31 -12.08
N GLU A 100 -21.41 7.21 -12.69
CA GLU A 100 -22.20 5.97 -12.89
C GLU A 100 -21.77 4.82 -11.97
N SER A 101 -20.92 5.07 -10.98
CA SER A 101 -20.40 4.01 -10.11
C SER A 101 -21.43 3.55 -9.08
N ASP A 102 -21.59 2.23 -8.94
CA ASP A 102 -22.39 1.62 -7.88
C ASP A 102 -21.72 1.87 -6.52
N CYS A 103 -22.35 2.73 -5.71
CA CYS A 103 -21.83 3.14 -4.41
C CYS A 103 -21.75 1.97 -3.43
N ASP A 104 -22.75 1.09 -3.44
CA ASP A 104 -22.80 -0.03 -2.51
C ASP A 104 -21.76 -1.08 -2.91
N GLY A 105 -21.60 -1.32 -4.21
CA GLY A 105 -20.51 -2.13 -4.76
C GLY A 105 -19.11 -1.57 -4.47
N ALA A 106 -18.93 -0.24 -4.50
CA ALA A 106 -17.64 0.39 -4.25
C ALA A 106 -17.16 0.24 -2.80
N VAL A 107 -18.07 0.38 -1.81
CA VAL A 107 -17.73 0.13 -0.41
C VAL A 107 -17.45 -1.35 -0.18
N ALA A 108 -18.26 -2.24 -0.77
CA ALA A 108 -18.09 -3.68 -0.63
C ALA A 108 -16.76 -4.20 -1.21
N ARG A 109 -16.15 -3.47 -2.15
CA ARG A 109 -14.80 -3.72 -2.70
C ARG A 109 -13.65 -3.24 -1.82
N GLN A 110 -13.92 -2.53 -0.73
CA GLN A 110 -12.89 -2.01 0.17
C GLN A 110 -13.00 -2.52 1.61
N PRO A 111 -13.15 -3.83 1.83
CA PRO A 111 -13.44 -4.40 3.16
C PRO A 111 -12.41 -4.03 4.23
N VAL A 112 -11.12 -3.92 3.85
CA VAL A 112 -10.03 -3.58 4.78
C VAL A 112 -10.09 -2.12 5.23
N ALA A 113 -10.39 -1.21 4.30
CA ALA A 113 -10.59 0.20 4.63
C ALA A 113 -11.81 0.35 5.54
N THR A 114 -12.89 -0.38 5.27
CA THR A 114 -14.09 -0.30 6.09
C THR A 114 -13.91 -0.91 7.47
N ALA A 115 -13.11 -1.97 7.61
CA ALA A 115 -12.74 -2.52 8.91
C ALA A 115 -11.91 -1.52 9.74
N SER A 116 -10.99 -0.80 9.09
CA SER A 116 -10.14 0.22 9.72
C SER A 116 -10.95 1.44 10.17
N ALA A 117 -11.81 1.97 9.29
CA ALA A 117 -12.73 3.06 9.63
C ALA A 117 -13.68 2.65 10.76
N PHE A 118 -14.20 1.42 10.71
CA PHE A 118 -15.04 0.89 11.77
C PHE A 118 -14.32 0.83 13.13
N ARG A 119 -13.06 0.37 13.15
CA ARG A 119 -12.23 0.39 14.37
C ARG A 119 -12.07 1.82 14.89
N SER A 120 -11.80 2.79 14.03
CA SER A 120 -11.66 4.21 14.41
C SER A 120 -12.90 4.72 15.15
N VAL A 121 -14.10 4.44 14.63
CA VAL A 121 -15.37 4.81 15.29
C VAL A 121 -15.50 4.18 16.67
N LEU A 122 -15.15 2.89 16.81
CA LEU A 122 -15.20 2.21 18.10
C LEU A 122 -14.16 2.74 19.10
N VAL A 123 -12.95 3.09 18.64
CA VAL A 123 -11.91 3.69 19.48
C VAL A 123 -12.38 5.04 20.02
N ARG A 124 -13.00 5.89 19.19
CA ARG A 124 -13.60 7.16 19.66
C ARG A 124 -14.68 6.91 20.72
N ALA A 125 -15.55 5.92 20.51
CA ALA A 125 -16.55 5.53 21.50
C ALA A 125 -15.92 5.00 22.80
N TYR A 126 -14.83 4.25 22.71
CA TYR A 126 -14.08 3.74 23.87
C TYR A 126 -13.44 4.88 24.68
N CYS A 127 -12.83 5.85 24.00
CA CYS A 127 -12.22 7.02 24.65
C CYS A 127 -13.25 7.88 25.39
N ALA A 128 -14.48 7.98 24.88
CA ALA A 128 -15.56 8.75 25.50
C ALA A 128 -16.36 7.98 26.57
N ALA A 129 -16.24 6.65 26.63
CA ALA A 129 -17.03 5.81 27.51
C ALA A 129 -16.58 5.87 28.98
N ALA A 130 -17.51 5.67 29.91
CA ALA A 130 -17.19 5.40 31.31
C ALA A 130 -16.58 4.00 31.49
N ASP A 131 -15.86 3.75 32.58
CA ASP A 131 -15.05 2.52 32.76
C ASP A 131 -15.86 1.22 32.71
N SER A 132 -17.11 1.22 33.18
CA SER A 132 -18.03 0.08 33.07
C SER A 132 -18.34 -0.29 31.61
N LYS A 133 -18.40 0.70 30.72
CA LYS A 133 -18.66 0.53 29.28
C LYS A 133 -17.38 0.29 28.47
N LYS A 134 -16.23 0.73 28.96
CA LYS A 134 -14.93 0.40 28.36
C LYS A 134 -14.64 -1.09 28.36
N GLN A 135 -15.07 -1.84 29.39
CA GLN A 135 -14.87 -3.30 29.40
C GLN A 135 -15.60 -3.99 28.23
N GLU A 136 -16.86 -3.60 27.97
CA GLU A 136 -17.66 -4.12 26.85
C GLU A 136 -17.00 -3.82 25.49
N LEU A 137 -16.42 -2.63 25.32
CA LEU A 137 -15.72 -2.23 24.09
C LEU A 137 -14.30 -2.77 23.98
N GLY A 138 -13.62 -2.98 25.11
CA GLY A 138 -12.24 -3.47 25.15
C GLY A 138 -12.11 -4.85 24.55
N ALA A 139 -13.10 -5.73 24.78
CA ALA A 139 -13.16 -7.03 24.12
C ALA A 139 -13.27 -6.91 22.59
N LEU A 140 -14.07 -5.97 22.08
CA LEU A 140 -14.24 -5.74 20.64
C LEU A 140 -13.02 -5.08 19.98
N LEU A 141 -12.26 -4.30 20.75
CA LEU A 141 -11.05 -3.61 20.30
C LEU A 141 -9.77 -4.42 20.51
N ALA A 142 -9.87 -5.62 21.11
CA ALA A 142 -8.73 -6.50 21.28
C ALA A 142 -8.08 -6.79 19.91
N PRO A 143 -6.73 -6.75 19.78
CA PRO A 143 -6.06 -6.90 18.50
C PRO A 143 -6.45 -8.18 17.73
N ALA A 144 -6.66 -9.30 18.43
CA ALA A 144 -7.14 -10.53 17.81
C ALA A 144 -8.54 -10.38 17.19
N MET A 145 -9.47 -9.71 17.89
CA MET A 145 -10.83 -9.50 17.41
C MET A 145 -10.89 -8.55 16.22
N VAL A 146 -10.09 -7.48 16.25
CA VAL A 146 -9.96 -6.54 15.13
C VAL A 146 -9.45 -7.25 13.88
N ARG A 147 -8.39 -8.06 14.01
CA ARG A 147 -7.84 -8.86 12.91
C ARG A 147 -8.84 -9.86 12.35
N THR A 148 -9.44 -10.68 13.21
CA THR A 148 -10.45 -11.68 12.80
C THR A 148 -11.61 -11.01 12.08
N ARG A 149 -12.08 -9.87 12.58
CA ARG A 149 -13.18 -9.14 11.93
C ARG A 149 -12.80 -8.61 10.55
N ALA A 150 -11.63 -7.99 10.41
CA ALA A 150 -11.18 -7.48 9.12
C ALA A 150 -11.04 -8.62 8.10
N ARG A 151 -10.53 -9.78 8.54
CA ARG A 151 -10.48 -11.01 7.74
C ARG A 151 -11.88 -11.53 7.37
N CYS A 152 -12.85 -11.52 8.29
CA CYS A 152 -14.24 -11.88 8.00
C CYS A 152 -14.87 -10.94 6.96
N MET A 153 -14.65 -9.63 7.07
CA MET A 153 -15.18 -8.65 6.11
C MET A 153 -14.58 -8.84 4.72
N LEU A 154 -13.29 -9.21 4.65
CA LEU A 154 -12.63 -9.58 3.41
C LEU A 154 -13.16 -10.89 2.82
N ALA A 155 -13.34 -11.92 3.65
CA ALA A 155 -13.91 -13.20 3.23
C ALA A 155 -15.34 -13.01 2.69
N ASP A 156 -16.17 -12.25 3.39
CA ASP A 156 -17.52 -11.87 2.97
C ASP A 156 -17.51 -11.19 1.60
N ALA A 157 -16.59 -10.25 1.37
CA ALA A 157 -16.49 -9.53 0.10
C ALA A 157 -16.11 -10.45 -1.07
N VAL A 158 -15.23 -11.43 -0.82
CA VAL A 158 -14.83 -12.44 -1.80
C VAL A 158 -16.00 -13.38 -2.12
N TRP A 159 -16.60 -13.98 -1.09
CA TRP A 159 -17.66 -14.98 -1.27
C TRP A 159 -18.98 -14.39 -1.78
N LYS A 160 -19.26 -13.11 -1.51
CA LYS A 160 -20.42 -12.40 -2.09
C LYS A 160 -20.16 -11.90 -3.51
N GLY A 161 -18.96 -12.13 -4.07
CA GLY A 161 -18.61 -11.73 -5.43
C GLY A 161 -18.40 -10.23 -5.61
N HIS A 162 -18.11 -9.49 -4.53
CA HIS A 162 -17.76 -8.07 -4.65
C HIS A 162 -16.34 -7.88 -5.19
N ILE A 163 -15.42 -8.80 -4.81
CA ILE A 163 -14.06 -8.88 -5.33
C ILE A 163 -14.00 -10.06 -6.31
N THR A 164 -13.82 -9.77 -7.59
CA THR A 164 -13.84 -10.79 -8.65
C THR A 164 -12.50 -10.93 -9.38
N GLY A 165 -11.58 -9.98 -9.20
CA GLY A 165 -10.26 -9.99 -9.82
C GLY A 165 -9.15 -10.41 -8.87
N SER A 166 -8.16 -11.14 -9.38
CA SER A 166 -6.99 -11.58 -8.61
C SER A 166 -6.14 -10.38 -8.12
N THR A 167 -5.96 -9.36 -8.97
CA THR A 167 -5.22 -8.14 -8.62
C THR A 167 -5.89 -7.35 -7.50
N GLU A 168 -7.22 -7.24 -7.56
CA GLU A 168 -8.04 -6.56 -6.54
C GLU A 168 -7.97 -7.31 -5.20
N LEU A 169 -8.14 -8.64 -5.20
CA LEU A 169 -8.03 -9.43 -3.98
C LEU A 169 -6.62 -9.34 -3.39
N LEU A 170 -5.57 -9.45 -4.21
CA LEU A 170 -4.19 -9.35 -3.75
C LEU A 170 -3.91 -7.99 -3.09
N ALA A 171 -4.42 -6.90 -3.66
CA ALA A 171 -4.28 -5.57 -3.09
C ALA A 171 -4.94 -5.45 -1.70
N GLN A 172 -6.15 -6.02 -1.54
CA GLN A 172 -6.83 -6.05 -0.24
C GLN A 172 -6.09 -6.94 0.77
N VAL A 173 -5.64 -8.12 0.37
CA VAL A 173 -4.88 -9.04 1.24
C VAL A 173 -3.57 -8.41 1.70
N ARG A 174 -2.81 -7.78 0.80
CA ARG A 174 -1.57 -7.07 1.17
C ARG A 174 -1.83 -5.92 2.13
N ARG A 175 -2.88 -5.13 1.89
CA ARG A 175 -3.28 -4.05 2.80
C ARG A 175 -3.60 -4.58 4.19
N GLN A 176 -4.35 -5.68 4.28
CA GLN A 176 -4.67 -6.31 5.57
C GLN A 176 -3.40 -6.86 6.23
N ALA A 177 -2.54 -7.54 5.48
CA ALA A 177 -1.29 -8.09 6.00
C ALA A 177 -0.35 -7.01 6.56
N HIS A 178 -0.23 -5.87 5.86
CA HIS A 178 0.51 -4.71 6.34
C HIS A 178 -0.02 -4.19 7.68
N LEU A 179 -1.34 -4.02 7.79
CA LEU A 179 -1.96 -3.58 9.06
C LEU A 179 -1.70 -4.57 10.20
N GLU A 180 -1.75 -5.88 9.93
CA GLU A 180 -1.44 -6.90 10.94
C GLU A 180 0.03 -6.91 11.35
N ALA A 181 0.95 -6.60 10.42
CA ALA A 181 2.38 -6.51 10.71
C ALA A 181 2.72 -5.25 11.53
N VAL A 182 2.08 -4.12 11.21
CA VAL A 182 2.20 -2.86 11.97
C VAL A 182 1.66 -3.04 13.40
N ASP A 183 0.49 -3.67 13.56
CA ASP A 183 -0.09 -3.96 14.88
C ASP A 183 0.78 -4.92 15.71
N ALA A 184 1.62 -5.74 15.07
CA ALA A 184 2.57 -6.63 15.74
C ALA A 184 3.88 -5.93 16.17
N ALA A 185 4.02 -4.63 15.93
CA ALA A 185 5.24 -3.84 16.18
C ALA A 185 6.50 -4.46 15.55
N CYS A 186 6.35 -5.02 14.34
CA CYS A 186 7.43 -5.67 13.63
C CYS A 186 8.53 -4.66 13.23
N PRO A 187 9.83 -4.99 13.43
CA PRO A 187 10.94 -4.25 12.85
C PRO A 187 10.83 -4.12 11.32
N LEU A 188 11.27 -2.99 10.76
CA LEU A 188 11.13 -2.68 9.32
C LEU A 188 11.85 -3.70 8.42
N ASP A 189 12.97 -4.25 8.88
CA ASP A 189 13.76 -5.29 8.21
C ASP A 189 13.02 -6.63 8.08
N GLN A 190 12.01 -6.87 8.91
CA GLN A 190 11.20 -8.10 8.91
C GLN A 190 9.78 -7.90 8.38
N MET A 191 9.39 -6.65 8.10
CA MET A 191 8.03 -6.27 7.67
C MET A 191 7.57 -7.09 6.48
N ASP A 192 8.41 -7.18 5.45
CA ASP A 192 8.18 -7.96 4.23
C ASP A 192 7.87 -9.44 4.49
N GLN A 193 8.61 -10.06 5.42
CA GLN A 193 8.43 -11.48 5.74
C GLN A 193 7.15 -11.70 6.54
N VAL A 194 6.86 -10.80 7.48
CA VAL A 194 5.65 -10.85 8.32
C VAL A 194 4.40 -10.60 7.48
N GLU A 195 4.43 -9.62 6.57
CA GLU A 195 3.35 -9.36 5.63
C GLU A 195 3.07 -10.56 4.74
N ARG A 196 4.10 -11.22 4.21
CA ARG A 196 3.91 -12.42 3.37
C ARG A 196 3.30 -13.57 4.15
N ARG A 197 3.74 -13.78 5.40
CA ARG A 197 3.16 -14.80 6.27
C ARG A 197 1.70 -14.48 6.58
N ALA A 198 1.41 -13.24 6.97
CA ALA A 198 0.06 -12.79 7.23
C ALA A 198 -0.83 -12.91 5.99
N ALA A 199 -0.33 -12.59 4.79
CA ALA A 199 -1.08 -12.74 3.54
C ALA A 199 -1.49 -14.21 3.28
N ARG A 200 -0.60 -15.17 3.54
CA ARG A 200 -0.94 -16.60 3.45
C ARG A 200 -1.97 -17.01 4.48
N ASP A 201 -1.82 -16.55 5.72
CA ASP A 201 -2.76 -16.83 6.81
C ASP A 201 -4.15 -16.20 6.54
N ILE A 202 -4.19 -15.06 5.86
CA ILE A 202 -5.43 -14.40 5.44
C ILE A 202 -6.10 -15.20 4.32
N LEU A 203 -5.36 -15.63 3.30
CA LEU A 203 -5.93 -16.45 2.22
C LEU A 203 -6.44 -17.80 2.71
N SER A 204 -5.69 -18.48 3.59
CA SER A 204 -6.14 -19.73 4.20
C SER A 204 -7.37 -19.52 5.07
N PHE A 205 -7.44 -18.40 5.81
CA PHE A 205 -8.63 -18.01 6.54
C PHE A 205 -9.84 -17.80 5.61
N ILE A 206 -9.70 -17.04 4.52
CA ILE A 206 -10.79 -16.80 3.56
C ILE A 206 -11.29 -18.12 2.99
N ALA A 207 -10.39 -19.02 2.60
CA ALA A 207 -10.73 -20.35 2.10
C ALA A 207 -11.49 -21.20 3.15
N SER A 208 -11.14 -21.07 4.44
CA SER A 208 -11.82 -21.77 5.53
C SER A 208 -13.23 -21.23 5.83
N GLN A 209 -13.55 -20.00 5.44
CA GLN A 209 -14.85 -19.35 5.64
C GLN A 209 -15.81 -19.59 4.47
N GLN A 210 -15.63 -20.69 3.74
CA GLN A 210 -16.47 -21.01 2.60
C GLN A 210 -17.94 -21.15 3.03
N PRO A 211 -18.89 -20.49 2.35
CA PRO A 211 -20.32 -20.69 2.58
C PRO A 211 -20.77 -22.11 2.22
N ASP A 212 -21.75 -22.61 2.96
CA ASP A 212 -22.47 -23.83 2.59
C ASP A 212 -23.17 -23.64 1.24
N GLY A 213 -22.98 -24.59 0.32
CA GLY A 213 -23.59 -24.54 -1.00
C GLY A 213 -22.97 -25.50 -2.00
N PRO A 214 -23.57 -25.62 -3.20
CA PRO A 214 -23.05 -26.49 -4.25
C PRO A 214 -21.65 -26.05 -4.67
N VAL A 215 -20.73 -27.02 -4.78
CA VAL A 215 -19.31 -26.79 -5.10
C VAL A 215 -19.14 -26.00 -6.41
N GLU A 216 -20.03 -26.24 -7.38
CA GLU A 216 -20.04 -25.62 -8.69
C GLU A 216 -20.24 -24.10 -8.65
N ALA A 217 -21.04 -23.59 -7.71
CA ALA A 217 -21.30 -22.15 -7.56
C ALA A 217 -20.04 -21.39 -7.11
N TRP A 218 -19.13 -22.09 -6.42
CA TRP A 218 -17.95 -21.51 -5.77
C TRP A 218 -16.65 -21.78 -6.51
N GLN A 219 -16.70 -22.58 -7.57
CA GLN A 219 -15.52 -22.96 -8.35
C GLN A 219 -14.70 -21.75 -8.85
N PRO A 220 -15.31 -20.67 -9.38
CA PRO A 220 -14.55 -19.49 -9.82
C PRO A 220 -13.77 -18.82 -8.69
N VAL A 221 -14.37 -18.73 -7.50
CA VAL A 221 -13.74 -18.14 -6.30
C VAL A 221 -12.61 -19.03 -5.79
N ARG A 222 -12.80 -20.36 -5.82
CA ARG A 222 -11.76 -21.33 -5.45
C ARG A 222 -10.55 -21.25 -6.39
N THR A 223 -10.77 -21.17 -7.70
CA THR A 223 -9.68 -20.98 -8.68
C THR A 223 -8.95 -19.67 -8.40
N LEU A 224 -9.67 -18.58 -8.16
CA LEU A 224 -9.07 -17.29 -7.82
C LEU A 224 -8.21 -17.33 -6.54
N LEU A 225 -8.66 -18.03 -5.49
CA LEU A 225 -7.88 -18.23 -4.26
C LEU A 225 -6.67 -19.15 -4.49
N GLN A 226 -6.82 -20.18 -5.32
CA GLN A 226 -5.72 -21.10 -5.69
C GLN A 226 -4.66 -20.39 -6.53
N ASP A 227 -5.05 -19.64 -7.55
CA ASP A 227 -4.15 -18.83 -8.38
C ASP A 227 -3.39 -17.80 -7.54
N LEU A 228 -4.03 -17.21 -6.53
CA LEU A 228 -3.37 -16.26 -5.64
C LEU A 228 -2.48 -16.92 -4.60
N SER A 229 -2.85 -18.07 -4.05
CA SER A 229 -2.00 -18.79 -3.09
C SER A 229 -0.77 -19.40 -3.76
N THR A 230 -0.86 -19.77 -5.04
CA THR A 230 0.26 -20.24 -5.86
C THR A 230 1.07 -19.09 -6.45
N GLY A 231 0.41 -17.98 -6.80
CA GLY A 231 1.01 -16.77 -7.36
C GLY A 231 1.55 -15.78 -6.30
N LEU A 232 1.17 -15.93 -5.03
CA LEU A 232 1.87 -15.30 -3.91
C LEU A 232 3.27 -15.90 -3.92
N PRO A 233 4.31 -15.15 -4.28
CA PRO A 233 5.60 -15.73 -4.57
C PRO A 233 6.08 -16.54 -3.36
N LEU A 234 6.13 -17.86 -3.55
CA LEU A 234 6.88 -18.80 -2.70
C LEU A 234 8.38 -18.73 -2.97
N ALA A 235 8.82 -17.86 -3.88
CA ALA A 235 10.22 -17.58 -4.11
C ALA A 235 10.76 -16.56 -3.08
N THR A 236 11.81 -16.97 -2.36
CA THR A 236 12.93 -16.08 -2.01
C THR A 236 13.06 -14.98 -3.05
N SER A 237 12.85 -13.72 -2.65
CA SER A 237 13.10 -12.52 -3.47
C SER A 237 12.74 -12.67 -4.96
N ALA A 238 11.48 -12.40 -5.35
CA ALA A 238 11.27 -12.00 -6.74
C ALA A 238 11.94 -10.62 -6.90
N PRO A 239 12.86 -10.46 -7.86
CA PRO A 239 13.61 -9.24 -8.04
C PRO A 239 12.66 -8.14 -8.48
N ASP A 240 12.91 -6.95 -7.94
CA ASP A 240 12.32 -5.71 -8.39
C ASP A 240 12.45 -5.61 -9.92
N PRO A 241 11.37 -5.41 -10.70
CA PRO A 241 11.48 -5.28 -12.16
C PRO A 241 12.25 -4.03 -12.59
N ALA A 242 12.68 -3.17 -11.65
CA ALA A 242 13.59 -2.05 -11.87
C ALA A 242 15.08 -2.35 -11.61
N LEU A 243 15.43 -3.54 -11.11
CA LEU A 243 16.81 -4.00 -10.94
C LEU A 243 17.01 -5.32 -11.70
N GLN A 244 17.06 -5.24 -13.03
CA GLN A 244 17.84 -6.22 -13.76
C GLN A 244 19.27 -6.08 -13.26
N ILE A 245 19.66 -6.92 -12.30
CA ILE A 245 21.03 -6.95 -11.79
C ILE A 245 21.93 -7.20 -12.98
N PRO A 246 22.81 -6.25 -13.33
CA PRO A 246 23.69 -6.39 -14.47
C PRO A 246 24.53 -7.66 -14.33
N PRO A 247 24.76 -8.41 -15.42
CA PRO A 247 25.61 -9.61 -15.39
C PRO A 247 27.02 -9.33 -14.83
N SER A 248 27.53 -8.11 -15.00
CA SER A 248 28.81 -7.65 -14.42
C SER A 248 28.75 -7.54 -12.89
N TRP A 249 27.65 -7.07 -12.30
CA TRP A 249 27.47 -6.99 -10.86
C TRP A 249 27.43 -8.38 -10.22
N LEU A 250 26.74 -9.32 -10.87
CA LEU A 250 26.71 -10.71 -10.44
C LEU A 250 28.09 -11.38 -10.56
N ARG A 251 28.83 -11.09 -11.63
CA ARG A 251 30.20 -11.59 -11.82
C ARG A 251 31.15 -11.09 -10.73
N LEU A 252 31.08 -9.80 -10.39
CA LEU A 252 31.86 -9.22 -9.30
C LEU A 252 31.50 -9.85 -7.95
N ALA A 253 30.22 -9.94 -7.61
CA ALA A 253 29.77 -10.56 -6.37
C ALA A 253 30.25 -12.02 -6.25
N ASN A 254 30.16 -12.80 -7.34
CA ASN A 254 30.66 -14.16 -7.36
C ASN A 254 32.20 -14.23 -7.30
N GLY A 255 32.92 -13.26 -7.87
CA GLY A 255 34.38 -13.18 -7.78
C GLY A 255 34.88 -12.87 -6.36
N VAL A 256 34.21 -11.94 -5.66
CA VAL A 256 34.50 -11.56 -4.26
C VAL A 256 34.37 -12.78 -3.35
N TRP A 257 33.28 -13.54 -3.53
CA TRP A 257 32.86 -14.61 -2.61
C TRP A 257 33.15 -16.03 -3.11
N GLY A 258 33.73 -16.20 -4.30
CA GLY A 258 33.94 -17.51 -4.94
C GLY A 258 35.25 -18.22 -4.58
N ALA A 259 36.19 -17.48 -3.98
CA ALA A 259 37.56 -17.87 -3.60
C ALA A 259 38.46 -18.44 -4.73
N PRO A 260 39.77 -18.08 -4.77
CA PRO A 260 40.45 -17.03 -4.00
C PRO A 260 40.21 -15.60 -4.56
N TRP A 261 40.51 -14.59 -3.74
CA TRP A 261 40.32 -13.16 -4.05
C TRP A 261 40.94 -12.78 -5.40
N PRO A 262 40.16 -12.24 -6.35
CA PRO A 262 40.60 -12.12 -7.74
C PRO A 262 41.47 -10.89 -8.01
N TRP A 263 41.55 -9.91 -7.08
CA TRP A 263 42.21 -8.62 -7.34
C TRP A 263 43.52 -8.44 -6.58
N PRO A 264 44.67 -8.38 -7.27
CA PRO A 264 45.97 -8.27 -6.60
C PRO A 264 46.22 -6.89 -5.98
N THR A 265 45.54 -5.83 -6.43
CA THR A 265 45.71 -4.46 -5.90
C THR A 265 44.39 -3.69 -5.82
N TYR A 266 44.37 -2.59 -5.05
CA TYR A 266 43.24 -1.66 -4.99
C TYR A 266 42.88 -1.09 -6.36
N GLU A 267 43.87 -0.76 -7.20
CA GLU A 267 43.62 -0.21 -8.54
C GLU A 267 42.90 -1.21 -9.45
N HIS A 268 43.22 -2.51 -9.35
CA HIS A 268 42.49 -3.55 -10.09
C HIS A 268 41.05 -3.66 -9.60
N PHE A 269 40.85 -3.66 -8.27
CA PHE A 269 39.52 -3.67 -7.67
C PHE A 269 38.68 -2.46 -8.12
N ARG A 270 39.25 -1.26 -8.04
CA ARG A 270 38.61 0.00 -8.43
C ARG A 270 38.25 0.01 -9.91
N ALA A 271 39.15 -0.45 -10.79
CA ALA A 271 38.90 -0.52 -12.22
C ALA A 271 37.75 -1.48 -12.57
N GLU A 272 37.67 -2.61 -11.88
CA GLU A 272 36.63 -3.63 -12.09
C GLU A 272 35.26 -3.17 -11.59
N VAL A 273 35.22 -2.48 -10.45
CA VAL A 273 34.00 -1.81 -9.96
C VAL A 273 33.56 -0.71 -10.92
N ALA A 274 34.49 0.11 -11.41
CA ALA A 274 34.19 1.16 -12.39
C ALA A 274 33.65 0.59 -13.71
N ALA A 275 34.24 -0.48 -14.23
CA ALA A 275 33.76 -1.15 -15.44
C ALA A 275 32.33 -1.68 -15.27
N ALA A 276 32.02 -2.30 -14.13
CA ALA A 276 30.68 -2.79 -13.84
C ALA A 276 29.65 -1.67 -13.60
N VAL A 277 30.10 -0.48 -13.19
CA VAL A 277 29.23 0.71 -13.08
C VAL A 277 28.94 1.28 -14.47
N GLU A 278 29.94 1.38 -15.35
CA GLU A 278 29.75 1.89 -16.72
C GLU A 278 28.73 1.08 -17.53
N ASP A 279 28.62 -0.23 -17.28
CA ASP A 279 27.60 -1.10 -17.91
C ASP A 279 26.14 -0.65 -17.63
N VAL A 280 25.92 0.18 -16.61
CA VAL A 280 24.58 0.55 -16.08
C VAL A 280 24.35 2.06 -16.11
N VAL A 281 25.38 2.84 -16.42
CA VAL A 281 25.27 4.28 -16.58
C VAL A 281 24.55 4.54 -17.90
N ASP A 282 23.53 5.39 -17.85
CA ASP A 282 22.74 5.70 -19.04
C ASP A 282 23.56 6.60 -19.99
N PRO A 283 23.87 6.15 -21.22
CA PRO A 283 24.67 6.92 -22.16
C PRO A 283 23.98 8.21 -22.64
N SER A 284 22.66 8.35 -22.41
CA SER A 284 21.90 9.55 -22.72
C SER A 284 22.14 10.68 -21.71
N VAL A 285 22.63 10.37 -20.51
CA VAL A 285 22.96 11.33 -19.46
C VAL A 285 24.38 11.86 -19.68
N ARG A 286 24.57 13.18 -19.69
CA ARG A 286 25.86 13.83 -19.95
C ARG A 286 26.25 14.83 -18.86
N GLY A 287 27.55 15.11 -18.75
CA GLY A 287 28.08 16.15 -17.87
C GLY A 287 27.93 15.81 -16.39
N LEU A 288 27.57 16.79 -15.56
CA LEU A 288 27.48 16.64 -14.10
C LEU A 288 26.50 15.53 -13.66
N ALA A 289 25.37 15.39 -14.36
CA ALA A 289 24.38 14.36 -14.06
C ALA A 289 24.90 12.93 -14.30
N GLN A 290 25.81 12.76 -15.27
CA GLN A 290 26.45 11.46 -15.55
C GLN A 290 27.44 11.12 -14.43
N GLY A 291 28.15 12.12 -13.93
CA GLY A 291 29.05 11.99 -12.79
C GLY A 291 28.34 11.59 -11.49
N ASP A 292 27.19 12.21 -11.22
CA ASP A 292 26.36 11.87 -10.05
C ASP A 292 25.77 10.45 -10.16
N GLN A 293 25.33 10.07 -11.37
CA GLN A 293 24.84 8.73 -11.66
C GLN A 293 25.92 7.67 -11.42
N ARG A 294 27.16 7.91 -11.85
CA ARG A 294 28.30 7.01 -11.58
C ARG A 294 28.55 6.82 -10.09
N CYS A 295 28.52 7.91 -9.31
CA CYS A 295 28.71 7.85 -7.87
C CYS A 295 27.59 7.02 -7.21
N GLN A 296 26.34 7.27 -7.57
CA GLN A 296 25.18 6.54 -7.04
C GLN A 296 25.25 5.04 -7.37
N ARG A 297 25.52 4.69 -8.63
CA ARG A 297 25.65 3.28 -9.06
C ARG A 297 26.80 2.55 -8.37
N THR A 298 27.87 3.26 -8.03
CA THR A 298 29.00 2.68 -7.28
C THR A 298 28.58 2.26 -5.87
N PHE A 299 27.84 3.10 -5.13
CA PHE A 299 27.31 2.74 -3.82
C PHE A 299 26.33 1.56 -3.89
N GLU A 300 25.44 1.56 -4.87
CA GLU A 300 24.48 0.46 -5.09
C GLU A 300 25.18 -0.88 -5.35
N LEU A 301 26.24 -0.89 -6.16
CA LEU A 301 27.02 -2.09 -6.44
C LEU A 301 27.77 -2.62 -5.20
N LEU A 302 28.40 -1.74 -4.42
CA LEU A 302 29.12 -2.16 -3.20
C LEU A 302 28.15 -2.75 -2.16
N GLU A 303 26.99 -2.13 -1.99
CA GLU A 303 25.95 -2.61 -1.09
C GLU A 303 25.35 -3.94 -1.58
N TYR A 304 25.14 -4.07 -2.90
CA TYR A 304 24.70 -5.34 -3.50
C TYR A 304 25.66 -6.50 -3.20
N ILE A 305 26.97 -6.27 -3.33
CA ILE A 305 27.98 -7.29 -3.05
C ILE A 305 28.03 -7.62 -1.54
N ARG A 306 27.89 -6.61 -0.67
CA ARG A 306 27.83 -6.76 0.79
C ARG A 306 26.64 -7.62 1.24
N GLN A 307 25.49 -7.50 0.58
CA GLN A 307 24.29 -8.29 0.88
C GLN A 307 24.35 -9.75 0.36
N ARG A 308 25.30 -10.05 -0.54
CA ARG A 308 25.46 -11.35 -1.23
C ARG A 308 26.41 -12.32 -0.52
N VAL A 309 26.87 -12.02 0.70
CA VAL A 309 27.76 -12.90 1.47
C VAL A 309 27.18 -14.33 1.56
N PRO A 310 27.93 -15.37 1.17
CA PRO A 310 27.46 -16.75 1.21
C PRO A 310 27.04 -17.18 2.62
N ARG A 311 25.76 -17.56 2.78
CA ARG A 311 25.16 -18.02 4.05
C ARG A 311 25.80 -19.29 4.63
N THR A 312 26.62 -19.99 3.84
CA THR A 312 27.35 -21.21 4.22
C THR A 312 28.60 -20.93 5.06
N SER A 313 29.02 -19.67 5.13
CA SER A 313 30.09 -19.19 6.00
C SER A 313 29.42 -18.49 7.17
N GLY A 314 29.82 -18.79 8.41
CA GLY A 314 29.34 -18.04 9.57
C GLY A 314 29.53 -16.53 9.38
N PRO A 315 28.86 -15.68 10.18
CA PRO A 315 28.83 -14.22 10.00
C PRO A 315 30.21 -13.53 10.04
N PHE A 316 31.33 -14.26 10.17
CA PHE A 316 32.69 -13.74 10.24
C PHE A 316 33.76 -14.52 9.43
N ASP A 317 33.42 -15.60 8.69
CA ASP A 317 34.46 -16.59 8.29
C ASP A 317 34.86 -16.59 6.80
N HIS A 318 34.39 -15.66 5.96
CA HIS A 318 34.82 -15.66 4.56
C HIS A 318 36.23 -15.03 4.41
N PRO A 319 37.22 -15.73 3.83
CA PRO A 319 38.61 -15.27 3.79
C PRO A 319 38.80 -13.94 3.05
N SER A 320 37.97 -13.66 2.05
CA SER A 320 37.98 -12.41 1.30
C SER A 320 37.33 -11.22 2.02
N ARG A 321 36.60 -11.43 3.12
CA ARG A 321 35.75 -10.39 3.73
C ARG A 321 36.53 -9.20 4.28
N PRO A 322 37.62 -9.37 5.05
CA PRO A 322 38.39 -8.23 5.55
C PRO A 322 39.02 -7.39 4.43
N LEU A 323 39.44 -8.06 3.34
CA LEU A 323 39.98 -7.39 2.16
C LEU A 323 38.88 -6.64 1.40
N TRP A 324 37.71 -7.25 1.22
CA TRP A 324 36.55 -6.60 0.63
C TRP A 324 36.15 -5.33 1.39
N GLU A 325 35.95 -5.43 2.71
CA GLU A 325 35.52 -4.29 3.55
C GLU A 325 36.54 -3.14 3.49
N ASN A 326 37.84 -3.44 3.59
CA ASN A 326 38.88 -2.40 3.50
C ASN A 326 38.90 -1.69 2.14
N GLN A 327 38.83 -2.44 1.03
CA GLN A 327 38.84 -1.85 -0.31
C GLN A 327 37.51 -1.12 -0.62
N SER A 328 36.37 -1.65 -0.16
CA SER A 328 35.05 -0.99 -0.33
C SER A 328 34.99 0.32 0.45
N ASP A 329 35.43 0.33 1.70
CA ASP A 329 35.39 1.53 2.55
C ASP A 329 36.33 2.63 2.04
N ARG A 330 37.44 2.23 1.40
CA ARG A 330 38.33 3.16 0.70
C ARG A 330 37.64 3.77 -0.52
N LEU A 331 36.99 2.94 -1.34
CA LEU A 331 36.31 3.40 -2.54
C LEU A 331 35.10 4.27 -2.23
N GLU A 332 34.31 3.93 -1.20
CA GLU A 332 33.18 4.73 -0.74
C GLU A 332 33.62 6.15 -0.31
N ARG A 333 34.76 6.28 0.37
CA ARG A 333 35.33 7.58 0.74
C ARG A 333 35.77 8.40 -0.47
N GLU A 334 36.40 7.78 -1.46
CA GLU A 334 36.82 8.45 -2.71
C GLU A 334 35.60 8.94 -3.50
N VAL A 335 34.57 8.10 -3.65
CA VAL A 335 33.33 8.44 -4.37
C VAL A 335 32.52 9.50 -3.63
N ALA A 336 32.45 9.45 -2.30
CA ALA A 336 31.79 10.48 -1.50
C ALA A 336 32.47 11.85 -1.65
N ALA A 337 33.80 11.89 -1.64
CA ALA A 337 34.56 13.12 -1.86
C ALA A 337 34.34 13.68 -3.28
N GLU A 338 34.31 12.82 -4.29
CA GLU A 338 34.00 13.19 -5.68
C GLU A 338 32.58 13.78 -5.81
N LEU A 339 31.58 13.14 -5.20
CA LEU A 339 30.20 13.62 -5.21
C LEU A 339 30.04 14.99 -4.52
N VAL A 340 30.72 15.20 -3.40
CA VAL A 340 30.72 16.50 -2.70
C VAL A 340 31.36 17.59 -3.55
N THR A 341 32.49 17.30 -4.19
CA THR A 341 33.20 18.23 -5.07
C THR A 341 32.33 18.61 -6.27
N ARG A 342 31.68 17.64 -6.92
CA ARG A 342 30.78 17.88 -8.06
C ARG A 342 29.54 18.68 -7.71
N ARG A 343 28.93 18.42 -6.55
CA ARG A 343 27.79 19.21 -6.07
C ARG A 343 28.19 20.65 -5.75
N ALA A 344 29.39 20.87 -5.23
CA ALA A 344 29.92 22.22 -5.02
C ALA A 344 30.16 22.97 -6.35
N GLU A 345 30.69 22.28 -7.37
CA GLU A 345 30.87 22.84 -8.72
C GLU A 345 29.54 23.17 -9.42
N GLY A 346 28.53 22.28 -9.31
CA GLY A 346 27.18 22.53 -9.84
C GLY A 346 26.48 23.72 -9.19
N VAL A 347 26.66 23.93 -7.88
CA VAL A 347 26.14 25.10 -7.16
C VAL A 347 26.86 26.39 -7.56
N ALA A 348 28.17 26.33 -7.84
CA ALA A 348 28.93 27.49 -8.32
C ALA A 348 28.51 27.92 -9.74
N LEU A 349 28.23 26.97 -10.63
CA LEU A 349 27.73 27.23 -11.98
C LEU A 349 26.33 27.89 -11.98
N HIS A 350 25.40 27.40 -11.15
CA HIS A 350 24.08 28.03 -11.00
C HIS A 350 24.12 29.43 -10.37
N ARG A 351 25.12 29.72 -9.52
CA ARG A 351 25.30 31.06 -8.96
C ARG A 351 25.78 32.09 -9.98
N ASN A 352 26.62 31.69 -10.94
CA ASN A 352 27.08 32.58 -12.00
C ASN A 352 25.99 32.84 -13.06
N ASP A 353 25.15 31.85 -13.38
CA ASP A 353 23.99 32.05 -14.27
C ASP A 353 22.90 32.97 -13.67
N SER A 354 22.87 33.08 -12.33
CA SER A 354 21.93 33.95 -11.60
C SER A 354 22.45 35.38 -11.40
N SER A 355 23.71 35.67 -11.77
CA SER A 355 24.36 36.97 -11.55
C SER A 355 24.42 37.83 -12.82
N ASP A 356 24.09 37.28 -13.98
CA ASP A 356 24.04 37.97 -15.29
C ASP A 356 22.60 38.13 -15.83
N ALA A 357 21.58 37.93 -14.98
CA ALA A 357 20.18 38.27 -15.24
C ALA A 357 19.68 39.30 -14.22
#